data_AF-A0A8K0G1S0-F1
#
_entry.id   AF-A0A8K0G1S0-F1
#
_cell.length_a   1.000
_cell.length_b   1.000
_cell.length_c   1.000
_cell.angle_alpha   90.00
_cell.angle_beta   90.00
_cell.angle_gamma   90.00
#
_symmetry.space_group_name_H-M   'P 1'
#
loop_
_entity.id
_entity.type
_entity.pdbx_description
1 polymer ?
#
loop_
_entity_poly.entity_id
_entity_poly.type
_entity_poly.pdbx_seq_one_letter_code
_entity_poly.pdbx_strand_id
1 'polypeptide(L)'
;MESHTNDLCLEPRTRPMVEIISYPSKSIFAVKKSIFFGGLIIWWISLILIILITVVITLKATSNNCVNDTSITFTDRSLLMYTKEDSGGKFSSNTLEEHYAFSKKEWGGRPALNFTKPLHHPTEYVIISHTGGRVCKDFIECSAVMQQIQSMHLANLLPDIGQNFLIGGDGNI
;
A
#
# COMPACT_ATOMS: atom_id res chain seq x y z
N MET A 1 -12.77 27.63 -1.51
CA MET A 1 -13.72 26.53 -1.72
C MET A 1 -13.17 25.68 -2.86
N GLU A 2 -13.22 24.36 -2.72
CA GLU A 2 -12.35 23.38 -3.43
C GLU A 2 -12.54 23.24 -4.94
N SER A 3 -11.57 22.61 -5.61
CA SER A 3 -11.72 21.30 -6.31
C SER A 3 -10.35 20.85 -6.86
N HIS A 4 -9.67 19.84 -6.32
CA HIS A 4 -9.77 18.38 -6.58
C HIS A 4 -9.29 17.87 -7.96
N THR A 5 -8.38 16.87 -7.95
CA THR A 5 -8.24 15.66 -8.82
C THR A 5 -6.81 15.09 -8.68
N ASN A 6 -6.50 13.80 -8.86
CA ASN A 6 -7.12 12.52 -8.44
C ASN A 6 -6.09 11.40 -8.77
N ASP A 7 -5.58 10.67 -7.78
CA ASP A 7 -4.62 9.55 -7.98
C ASP A 7 -5.28 8.17 -7.86
N LEU A 8 -4.80 7.21 -8.65
CA LEU A 8 -5.30 5.82 -8.70
C LEU A 8 -4.53 4.91 -7.72
N CYS A 9 -5.05 4.82 -6.50
CA CYS A 9 -4.68 3.79 -5.51
C CYS A 9 -5.57 2.53 -5.65
N LEU A 10 -5.11 1.41 -5.10
CA LEU A 10 -5.81 0.11 -5.14
C LEU A 10 -7.20 0.16 -4.46
N GLU A 11 -8.19 -0.44 -5.12
CA GLU A 11 -9.62 -0.30 -4.82
C GLU A 11 -10.13 -1.13 -3.62
N PRO A 12 -10.95 -0.57 -2.71
CA PRO A 12 -11.65 -1.35 -1.68
C PRO A 12 -12.95 -2.00 -2.22
N ARG A 13 -13.16 -3.28 -1.89
CA ARG A 13 -14.31 -4.08 -2.36
C ARG A 13 -15.64 -3.65 -1.69
N THR A 14 -16.46 -2.86 -2.37
CA THR A 14 -17.82 -2.50 -1.94
C THR A 14 -18.84 -3.64 -2.18
N ARG A 15 -19.90 -3.69 -1.36
CA ARG A 15 -21.02 -4.66 -1.50
C ARG A 15 -22.12 -4.05 -2.40
N PRO A 16 -22.92 -4.87 -3.12
CA PRO A 16 -24.00 -4.34 -3.95
C PRO A 16 -25.18 -3.85 -3.11
N MET A 17 -25.73 -2.68 -3.47
CA MET A 17 -27.11 -2.30 -3.16
C MET A 17 -27.94 -2.26 -4.45
N VAL A 18 -29.23 -2.56 -4.31
CA VAL A 18 -30.19 -2.70 -5.41
C VAL A 18 -30.57 -1.35 -5.97
N GLU A 19 -30.60 -1.22 -7.31
CA GLU A 19 -31.12 -0.04 -8.00
C GLU A 19 -32.53 -0.33 -8.55
N ILE A 20 -33.50 0.53 -8.22
CA ILE A 20 -34.89 0.44 -8.70
C ILE A 20 -35.07 1.40 -9.87
N ILE A 21 -35.58 0.87 -10.99
CA ILE A 21 -35.73 1.57 -12.27
C ILE A 21 -36.84 2.65 -12.19
N SER A 22 -36.57 3.83 -12.75
CA SER A 22 -37.59 4.86 -13.00
C SER A 22 -37.26 5.70 -14.25
N TYR A 23 -38.07 5.57 -15.31
CA TYR A 23 -38.08 6.44 -16.51
C TYR A 23 -39.35 7.30 -16.53
N PRO A 24 -39.24 8.63 -16.75
CA PRO A 24 -39.87 9.30 -17.92
C PRO A 24 -38.98 10.43 -18.51
N SER A 25 -39.14 10.98 -19.73
CA SER A 25 -39.92 10.64 -20.94
C SER A 25 -39.27 11.34 -22.17
N LYS A 26 -39.99 11.55 -23.29
CA LYS A 26 -39.51 12.15 -24.57
C LYS A 26 -39.95 13.61 -24.79
N SER A 27 -39.20 14.37 -25.59
CA SER A 27 -39.78 15.14 -26.71
C SER A 27 -38.76 15.37 -27.85
N ILE A 28 -39.24 15.58 -29.07
CA ILE A 28 -38.48 15.62 -30.33
C ILE A 28 -38.85 16.91 -31.06
N PHE A 29 -37.89 17.68 -31.59
CA PHE A 29 -38.18 18.68 -32.63
C PHE A 29 -37.10 18.85 -33.71
N ALA A 30 -37.54 18.53 -34.93
CA ALA A 30 -37.19 19.05 -36.26
C ALA A 30 -35.76 19.53 -36.62
N VAL A 31 -35.28 18.89 -37.70
CA VAL A 31 -34.11 19.22 -38.55
C VAL A 31 -34.08 20.67 -39.05
N LYS A 32 -32.89 21.29 -39.07
CA LYS A 32 -32.49 22.26 -40.10
C LYS A 32 -31.14 21.83 -40.72
N LYS A 33 -31.07 21.86 -42.05
CA LYS A 33 -29.99 21.28 -42.88
C LYS A 33 -28.93 22.33 -43.26
N SER A 34 -27.74 21.84 -43.63
CA SER A 34 -26.75 22.46 -44.54
C SER A 34 -25.52 23.20 -43.95
N ILE A 35 -24.37 22.51 -44.07
CA ILE A 35 -23.03 23.03 -44.45
C ILE A 35 -22.33 24.01 -43.48
N PHE A 36 -21.54 23.46 -42.54
CA PHE A 36 -20.24 24.06 -42.12
C PHE A 36 -19.25 23.01 -41.51
N PHE A 37 -19.22 21.79 -42.08
CA PHE A 37 -18.48 20.66 -41.47
C PHE A 37 -16.95 20.77 -41.53
N GLY A 38 -16.38 21.56 -42.45
CA GLY A 38 -14.92 21.68 -42.59
C GLY A 38 -14.22 22.27 -41.37
N GLY A 39 -14.82 23.31 -40.76
CA GLY A 39 -14.25 23.93 -39.56
C GLY A 39 -14.21 22.97 -38.37
N LEU A 40 -15.37 22.45 -37.97
CA LEU A 40 -15.49 21.55 -36.83
C LEU A 40 -14.58 20.32 -36.95
N ILE A 41 -14.53 19.66 -38.11
CA ILE A 41 -13.67 18.48 -38.28
C ILE A 41 -12.19 18.84 -38.12
N ILE A 42 -11.73 19.97 -38.65
CA ILE A 42 -10.34 20.44 -38.45
C ILE A 42 -10.07 20.78 -36.99
N TRP A 43 -10.99 21.49 -36.31
CA TRP A 43 -10.86 21.78 -34.88
C TRP A 43 -10.78 20.52 -34.03
N TRP A 44 -11.61 19.51 -34.31
CA TRP A 44 -11.61 18.23 -33.59
C TRP A 44 -10.38 17.39 -33.89
N ILE A 45 -9.87 17.36 -35.14
CA ILE A 45 -8.61 16.69 -35.49
C ILE A 45 -7.43 17.34 -34.77
N SER A 46 -7.35 18.67 -34.76
CA SER A 46 -6.32 19.41 -34.02
C SER A 46 -6.41 19.16 -32.52
N LEU A 47 -7.61 19.13 -31.94
CA LEU A 47 -7.84 18.87 -30.52
C LEU A 47 -7.42 17.43 -30.16
N ILE A 48 -7.77 16.44 -30.98
CA ILE A 48 -7.32 15.04 -30.81
C ILE A 48 -5.79 14.93 -30.92
N LEU A 49 -5.17 15.59 -31.90
CA LEU A 49 -3.71 15.59 -32.05
C LEU A 49 -3.01 16.19 -30.81
N ILE A 50 -3.55 17.31 -30.29
CA ILE A 50 -3.03 17.95 -29.06
C ILE A 50 -3.19 17.01 -27.86
N ILE A 51 -4.34 16.34 -27.70
CA ILE A 51 -4.53 15.35 -26.61
C ILE A 51 -3.54 14.18 -26.72
N LEU A 52 -3.30 13.65 -27.92
CA LEU A 52 -2.33 12.56 -28.11
C LEU A 52 -0.90 13.01 -27.76
N ILE A 53 -0.53 14.23 -28.16
CA ILE A 53 0.79 14.81 -27.83
C ILE A 53 0.92 15.03 -26.32
N THR A 54 -0.10 15.59 -25.65
CA THR A 54 -0.03 15.83 -24.19
C THR A 54 0.00 14.52 -23.42
N VAL A 55 -0.76 13.48 -23.82
CA VAL A 55 -0.70 12.14 -23.20
C VAL A 55 0.69 11.49 -23.37
N VAL A 56 1.32 11.60 -24.55
CA VAL A 56 2.69 11.06 -24.74
C VAL A 56 3.71 11.83 -23.90
N ILE A 57 3.56 13.14 -23.74
CA ILE A 57 4.42 13.97 -22.89
C ILE A 57 4.21 13.63 -21.41
N THR A 58 2.97 13.50 -20.93
CA THR A 58 2.71 13.17 -19.51
C THR A 58 3.15 11.76 -19.16
N LEU A 59 2.94 10.76 -20.04
CA LEU A 59 3.45 9.39 -19.85
C LEU A 59 4.97 9.34 -19.76
N LYS A 60 5.68 10.16 -20.55
CA LYS A 60 7.14 10.24 -20.49
C LYS A 60 7.64 11.03 -19.27
N ALA A 61 6.88 12.03 -18.81
CA ALA A 61 7.17 12.75 -17.58
C ALA A 61 6.93 11.90 -16.31
N THR A 62 5.87 11.09 -16.26
CA THR A 62 5.65 10.14 -15.14
C THR A 62 6.67 9.01 -15.14
N SER A 63 7.11 8.54 -16.31
CA SER A 63 8.24 7.59 -16.40
C SER A 63 9.53 8.15 -15.80
N ASN A 64 9.79 9.46 -15.95
CA ASN A 64 10.99 10.10 -15.40
C ASN A 64 10.87 10.34 -13.87
N ASN A 65 9.66 10.55 -13.35
CA ASN A 65 9.43 10.77 -11.93
C ASN A 65 9.41 9.48 -11.08
N CYS A 66 9.52 8.30 -11.71
CA CYS A 66 9.79 7.03 -11.01
C CYS A 66 11.29 6.65 -11.01
N VAL A 67 12.17 7.46 -11.62
CA VAL A 67 13.64 7.30 -11.55
C VAL A 67 14.29 8.67 -11.31
N ASN A 68 14.03 9.23 -10.12
CA ASN A 68 14.99 10.10 -9.43
C ASN A 68 15.74 9.32 -8.34
N ASP A 69 15.96 8.01 -8.58
CA ASP A 69 17.00 7.30 -7.86
C ASP A 69 18.34 7.91 -8.27
N THR A 70 18.92 8.69 -7.36
CA THR A 70 20.18 9.38 -7.58
C THR A 70 21.30 8.35 -7.44
N SER A 71 21.43 7.52 -8.47
CA SER A 71 22.49 6.54 -8.71
C SER A 71 23.33 6.24 -7.47
N ILE A 72 22.90 5.27 -6.66
CA ILE A 72 23.80 4.63 -5.70
C ILE A 72 24.89 3.97 -6.55
N THR A 73 26.00 4.68 -6.76
CA THR A 73 27.21 4.11 -7.34
C THR A 73 27.74 3.11 -6.32
N PHE A 74 27.27 1.87 -6.43
CA PHE A 74 27.67 0.75 -5.61
C PHE A 74 29.14 0.44 -5.92
N THR A 75 30.04 1.23 -5.34
CA THR A 75 31.44 0.88 -5.26
C THR A 75 31.51 -0.34 -4.36
N ASP A 76 31.69 -1.49 -5.01
CA ASP A 76 31.89 -2.80 -4.41
C ASP A 76 33.06 -2.76 -3.41
N ARG A 77 32.71 -2.41 -2.17
CA ARG A 77 33.61 -2.28 -1.02
C ARG A 77 32.98 -2.81 0.28
N SER A 78 31.67 -3.02 0.28
CA SER A 78 30.91 -3.66 1.35
C SER A 78 31.09 -5.19 1.39
N LEU A 79 31.33 -5.85 0.25
CA LEU A 79 31.49 -7.31 0.17
C LEU A 79 32.84 -7.82 0.68
N LEU A 80 33.87 -6.97 0.76
CA LEU A 80 35.16 -7.29 1.39
C LEU A 80 35.25 -6.87 2.87
N MET A 81 34.12 -6.49 3.49
CA MET A 81 34.02 -6.24 4.93
C MET A 81 33.11 -7.27 5.65
N TYR A 82 32.67 -8.33 4.96
CA TYR A 82 31.93 -9.45 5.57
C TYR A 82 32.83 -10.62 6.03
N THR A 83 34.12 -10.38 6.24
CA THR A 83 35.01 -11.30 6.98
C THR A 83 35.59 -10.60 8.19
N LYS A 84 34.75 -10.42 9.22
CA LYS A 84 35.24 -10.25 10.57
C LYS A 84 34.47 -11.15 11.52
N GLU A 85 35.07 -12.29 11.86
CA GLU A 85 34.77 -12.92 13.13
C GLU A 85 35.15 -11.93 14.24
N ASP A 86 34.17 -11.46 15.00
CA ASP A 86 34.41 -10.70 16.23
C ASP A 86 33.52 -11.23 17.37
N SER A 87 33.93 -12.39 17.87
CA SER A 87 34.16 -12.62 19.29
C SER A 87 33.42 -11.69 20.26
N GLY A 88 32.32 -12.17 20.84
CA GLY A 88 31.84 -11.68 22.14
C GLY A 88 31.15 -10.31 22.17
N GLY A 89 30.71 -9.77 21.03
CA GLY A 89 29.84 -8.59 21.00
C GLY A 89 28.47 -8.87 21.66
N LYS A 90 28.13 -8.12 22.73
CA LYS A 90 26.82 -8.20 23.38
C LYS A 90 25.74 -7.55 22.50
N PHE A 91 25.19 -8.34 21.57
CA PHE A 91 24.05 -7.96 20.75
C PHE A 91 22.89 -7.48 21.65
N SER A 92 22.46 -6.23 21.47
CA SER A 92 21.27 -5.70 22.14
C SER A 92 20.05 -6.40 21.52
N SER A 93 19.41 -7.31 22.25
CA SER A 93 18.45 -8.27 21.70
C SER A 93 17.24 -7.67 20.98
N ASN A 94 17.03 -6.36 21.12
CA ASN A 94 15.87 -5.65 20.61
C ASN A 94 16.23 -4.61 19.53
N THR A 95 17.50 -4.50 19.10
CA THR A 95 17.96 -3.41 18.21
C THR A 95 18.76 -3.96 17.04
N LEU A 96 18.12 -4.07 15.87
CA LEU A 96 18.71 -4.48 14.61
C LEU A 96 19.07 -3.24 13.78
N GLU A 97 20.20 -2.62 14.15
CA GLU A 97 20.90 -1.46 13.54
C GLU A 97 20.12 -0.14 13.32
N GLU A 98 18.81 -0.18 13.12
CA GLU A 98 17.90 0.98 13.12
C GLU A 98 16.50 0.62 13.66
N HIS A 99 16.10 -0.65 13.56
CA HIS A 99 14.76 -1.12 13.92
C HIS A 99 14.69 -1.70 15.34
N TYR A 100 13.63 -1.38 16.08
CA TYR A 100 13.36 -1.91 17.40
C TYR A 100 12.33 -3.05 17.36
N ALA A 101 12.59 -4.13 18.10
CA ALA A 101 11.66 -5.24 18.27
C ALA A 101 10.90 -5.10 19.60
N PHE A 102 9.61 -4.76 19.53
CA PHE A 102 8.74 -4.59 20.67
C PHE A 102 8.14 -5.92 21.12
N SER A 103 8.41 -6.30 22.37
CA SER A 103 7.73 -7.45 22.97
C SER A 103 6.22 -7.22 23.05
N LYS A 104 5.47 -8.32 23.18
CA LYS A 104 4.00 -8.30 23.30
C LYS A 104 3.48 -7.31 24.37
N LYS A 105 4.24 -7.14 25.44
CA LYS A 105 3.89 -6.23 26.55
C LYS A 105 4.10 -4.76 26.17
N GLU A 106 5.13 -4.44 25.38
CA GLU A 106 5.48 -3.07 25.02
C GLU A 106 4.43 -2.43 24.11
N TRP A 107 3.91 -3.15 23.10
CA TRP A 107 2.81 -2.65 22.26
C TRP A 107 1.42 -2.74 22.89
N GLY A 108 1.30 -3.19 24.15
CA GLY A 108 0.03 -3.29 24.87
C GLY A 108 -0.81 -4.51 24.54
N GLY A 109 -0.20 -5.59 24.03
CA GLY A 109 -0.87 -6.84 23.71
C GLY A 109 -1.40 -7.58 24.93
N ARG A 110 -2.62 -8.11 24.82
CA ARG A 110 -3.26 -8.95 25.84
C ARG A 110 -2.49 -10.27 25.99
N PRO A 111 -2.49 -10.93 27.17
CA PRO A 111 -1.94 -12.29 27.29
C PRO A 111 -2.64 -13.22 26.30
N ALA A 112 -1.90 -14.20 25.77
CA ALA A 112 -2.49 -15.25 24.97
C ALA A 112 -3.42 -16.12 25.82
N LEU A 113 -4.40 -16.74 25.16
CA LEU A 113 -5.18 -17.83 25.74
C LEU A 113 -4.37 -19.14 25.67
N ASN A 114 -5.01 -20.26 25.98
CA ASN A 114 -4.36 -21.57 26.04
C ASN A 114 -3.83 -22.03 24.67
N PHE A 115 -2.55 -21.77 24.39
CA PHE A 115 -1.82 -22.45 23.32
C PHE A 115 -1.65 -23.94 23.65
N THR A 116 -1.94 -24.80 22.69
CA THR A 116 -1.88 -26.27 22.87
C THR A 116 -0.68 -26.93 22.21
N LYS A 117 0.07 -26.20 21.37
CA LYS A 117 1.20 -26.72 20.58
C LYS A 117 2.32 -25.68 20.46
N PRO A 118 3.54 -25.93 20.96
CA PRO A 118 4.70 -25.10 20.65
C PRO A 118 5.14 -25.30 19.19
N LEU A 119 5.82 -24.30 18.63
CA LEU A 119 6.45 -24.40 17.33
C LEU A 119 7.78 -25.17 17.45
N HIS A 120 8.03 -26.09 16.50
CA HIS A 120 9.31 -26.81 16.48
C HIS A 120 10.39 -25.93 15.83
N HIS A 121 11.57 -25.88 16.44
CA HIS A 121 12.68 -25.05 15.99
C HIS A 121 13.92 -25.92 15.68
N PRO A 122 14.73 -25.58 14.66
CA PRO A 122 14.57 -24.45 13.76
C PRO A 122 13.40 -24.64 12.78
N THR A 123 12.77 -23.53 12.38
CA THR A 123 11.70 -23.50 11.37
C THR A 123 12.31 -23.32 9.97
N GLU A 124 12.06 -24.25 9.07
CA GLU A 124 12.61 -24.24 7.70
C GLU A 124 11.97 -23.19 6.77
N TYR A 125 10.77 -22.71 7.10
CA TYR A 125 9.96 -21.84 6.25
C TYR A 125 9.56 -20.55 6.97
N VAL A 126 9.53 -19.44 6.22
CA VAL A 126 8.98 -18.15 6.63
C VAL A 126 7.87 -17.77 5.65
N ILE A 127 6.69 -17.44 6.16
CA ILE A 127 5.54 -17.02 5.35
C ILE A 127 5.34 -15.51 5.56
N ILE A 128 5.45 -14.74 4.47
CA ILE A 128 5.27 -13.29 4.49
C ILE A 128 3.84 -12.97 4.00
N SER A 129 3.09 -12.17 4.76
CA SER A 129 1.75 -11.71 4.42
C SER A 129 1.52 -10.28 4.88
N HIS A 130 0.68 -9.54 4.16
CA HIS A 130 0.11 -8.29 4.64
C HIS A 130 -1.08 -8.57 5.58
N THR A 131 -1.43 -7.59 6.42
CA THR A 131 -2.55 -7.69 7.37
C THR A 131 -3.91 -7.34 6.78
N GLY A 132 -3.93 -6.65 5.62
CA GLY A 132 -5.14 -6.10 5.01
C GLY A 132 -5.76 -4.93 5.79
N GLY A 133 -5.09 -4.46 6.85
CA GLY A 133 -5.53 -3.34 7.68
C GLY A 133 -5.07 -1.97 7.18
N ARG A 134 -5.33 -0.95 8.00
CA ARG A 134 -4.80 0.41 7.76
C ARG A 134 -3.27 0.44 7.93
N VAL A 135 -2.61 1.26 7.11
CA VAL A 135 -1.19 1.61 7.30
C VAL A 135 -1.04 2.41 8.59
N CYS A 136 0.11 2.27 9.27
CA CYS A 136 0.52 3.05 10.42
C CYS A 136 1.92 3.66 10.18
N LYS A 137 2.27 4.77 10.84
CA LYS A 137 3.54 5.49 10.57
C LYS A 137 4.44 5.74 11.77
N ASP A 138 3.96 5.48 12.98
CA ASP A 138 4.73 5.60 14.22
C ASP A 138 4.31 4.50 15.21
N PHE A 139 5.11 4.30 16.26
CA PHE A 139 4.87 3.27 17.27
C PHE A 139 3.50 3.38 17.96
N ILE A 140 2.98 4.59 18.19
CA ILE A 140 1.69 4.79 18.86
C ILE A 140 0.55 4.36 17.94
N GLU A 141 0.64 4.69 16.65
CA GLU A 141 -0.33 4.25 15.65
C GLU A 141 -0.22 2.74 15.39
N CYS A 142 0.99 2.21 15.23
CA CYS A 142 1.23 0.81 14.93
C CYS A 142 0.85 -0.11 16.09
N SER A 143 1.17 0.24 17.35
CA SER A 143 0.71 -0.51 18.52
C SER A 143 -0.82 -0.54 18.64
N ALA A 144 -1.51 0.57 18.34
CA ALA A 144 -2.97 0.60 18.28
C ALA A 144 -3.53 -0.31 17.16
N VAL A 145 -2.88 -0.39 16.00
CA VAL A 145 -3.23 -1.34 14.93
C VAL A 145 -3.01 -2.79 15.38
N MET A 146 -1.89 -3.11 16.05
CA MET A 146 -1.63 -4.46 16.58
C MET A 146 -2.68 -4.89 17.60
N GLN A 147 -3.08 -4.00 18.52
CA GLN A 147 -4.17 -4.25 19.47
C GLN A 147 -5.52 -4.47 18.79
N GLN A 148 -5.81 -3.77 17.69
CA GLN A 148 -7.01 -3.98 16.88
C GLN A 148 -6.97 -5.36 16.19
N ILE A 149 -5.84 -5.73 15.57
CA ILE A 149 -5.64 -7.04 14.92
C ILE A 149 -5.79 -8.17 15.94
N GLN A 150 -5.16 -8.06 17.12
CA GLN A 150 -5.32 -9.06 18.18
C GLN A 150 -6.79 -9.16 18.62
N SER A 151 -7.48 -8.04 18.80
CA SER A 151 -8.90 -8.03 19.20
C SER A 151 -9.79 -8.71 18.16
N MET A 152 -9.53 -8.53 16.86
CA MET A 152 -10.25 -9.23 15.79
C MET A 152 -9.96 -10.73 15.78
N HIS A 153 -8.70 -11.15 15.96
CA HIS A 153 -8.35 -12.59 16.03
C HIS A 153 -9.00 -13.28 17.24
N LEU A 154 -8.97 -12.66 18.43
CA LEU A 154 -9.63 -13.18 19.62
C LEU A 154 -11.16 -13.25 19.46
N ALA A 155 -11.78 -12.27 18.79
CA ALA A 155 -13.21 -12.32 18.44
C ALA A 155 -13.55 -13.46 17.46
N ASN A 156 -12.60 -13.83 16.60
CA ASN A 156 -12.70 -14.96 15.67
C ASN A 156 -12.25 -16.31 16.29
N LEU A 157 -12.22 -16.41 17.62
CA LEU A 157 -11.90 -17.63 18.39
C LEU A 157 -10.46 -18.15 18.23
N LEU A 158 -9.52 -17.34 17.73
CA LEU A 158 -8.09 -17.68 17.82
C LEU A 158 -7.61 -17.49 19.27
N PRO A 159 -6.60 -18.27 19.72
CA PRO A 159 -6.04 -18.11 21.07
C PRO A 159 -5.24 -16.81 21.24
N ASP A 160 -4.80 -16.20 20.14
CA ASP A 160 -3.99 -14.98 20.12
C ASP A 160 -4.01 -14.32 18.73
N ILE A 161 -3.20 -13.27 18.53
CA ILE A 161 -2.81 -12.78 17.21
C ILE A 161 -2.18 -13.90 16.37
N GLY A 162 -2.59 -14.03 15.09
CA GLY A 162 -2.21 -15.16 14.25
C GLY A 162 -0.79 -15.10 13.66
N GLN A 163 -0.13 -13.95 13.73
CA GLN A 163 1.22 -13.71 13.20
C GLN A 163 2.27 -13.88 14.30
N ASN A 164 3.41 -14.51 14.00
CA ASN A 164 4.55 -14.62 14.92
C ASN A 164 5.24 -13.27 15.13
N PHE A 165 5.36 -12.49 14.07
CA PHE A 165 5.93 -11.14 14.02
C PHE A 165 5.05 -10.30 13.09
N LEU A 166 4.96 -9.00 13.35
CA LEU A 166 4.40 -8.02 12.42
C LEU A 166 5.50 -7.00 12.11
N ILE A 167 5.35 -6.25 11.03
CA ILE A 167 6.25 -5.14 10.71
C ILE A 167 5.35 -3.92 10.52
N GLY A 168 5.59 -2.88 11.31
CA GLY A 168 4.86 -1.61 11.20
C GLY A 168 5.33 -0.79 10.00
N GLY A 169 4.52 0.18 9.57
CA GLY A 169 4.96 1.15 8.56
C GLY A 169 5.96 2.19 9.10
N ASP A 170 6.25 2.12 10.40
CA ASP A 170 7.37 2.77 11.09
C ASP A 170 8.68 1.94 11.04
N GLY A 171 8.65 0.74 10.44
CA GLY A 171 9.80 -0.15 10.29
C GLY A 171 10.12 -1.02 11.52
N ASN A 172 9.37 -0.91 12.61
CA ASN A 172 9.58 -1.70 13.82
C ASN A 172 8.88 -3.07 13.77
N ILE A 173 9.29 -3.98 14.66
CA ILE A 173 8.84 -5.39 14.75
C ILE A 173 8.02 -5.62 16.04
#